data_AF-A0A3C2BAG3-F1
#
_entry.id   AF-A0A3C2BAG3-F1
#
_cell.length_a   1.000
_cell.length_b   1.000
_cell.length_c   1.000
_cell.angle_alpha   90.00
_cell.angle_beta   90.00
_cell.angle_gamma   90.00
#
_symmetry.space_group_name_H-M   'P 1'
#
loop_
_entity.id
_entity.type
_entity.pdbx_description
1 polymer ?
#
loop_
_entity_poly.entity_id
_entity_poly.type
_entity_poly.pdbx_seq_one_letter_code
_entity_poly.pdbx_strand_id
1 'polypeptide(L)'
;MKTYDHYLLAKEIAGTFKNFGGKLKRLVFIAGCIAPDINPFTYIKGHMFKDRHQFLDSFFKSGKTSPYSLGVMIHYIGDSFTFPHNSDFKGTLNEHLEYENRLHSFINSDFKRFAGKIKIPEKLSISELFRTLHDEYTKGAKTLENDCRYIYTACVEVAGRLLKQSEKISVAVQ
;
A
#
# COMPACT_ATOMS: atom_id res chain seq x y z
N MET A 1 -6.97 1.26 6.83
CA MET A 1 -6.87 -0.19 7.13
C MET A 1 -6.40 -0.34 8.57
N LYS A 2 -6.60 -1.50 9.21
CA LYS A 2 -5.98 -1.73 10.53
C LYS A 2 -4.51 -2.17 10.39
N THR A 3 -3.76 -2.01 11.48
CA THR A 3 -2.35 -2.45 11.57
C THR A 3 -2.16 -3.92 11.23
N TYR A 4 -3.09 -4.79 11.65
CA TYR A 4 -3.03 -6.21 11.32
C TYR A 4 -3.25 -6.47 9.82
N ASP A 5 -4.09 -5.67 9.15
CA ASP A 5 -4.30 -5.78 7.71
C ASP A 5 -3.01 -5.42 6.94
N HIS A 6 -2.32 -4.36 7.39
CA HIS A 6 -1.01 -3.97 6.87
C HIS A 6 0.03 -5.08 7.07
N TYR A 7 0.01 -5.75 8.23
CA TYR A 7 0.86 -6.92 8.48
C TYR A 7 0.56 -8.10 7.54
N LEU A 8 -0.72 -8.43 7.30
CA LEU A 8 -1.11 -9.51 6.39
C LEU A 8 -0.68 -9.22 4.96
N LEU A 9 -0.94 -8.01 4.47
CA LEU A 9 -0.49 -7.55 3.15
C LEU A 9 1.05 -7.61 3.04
N ALA A 10 1.77 -7.17 4.06
CA ALA A 10 3.23 -7.21 4.07
C ALA A 10 3.76 -8.65 4.01
N LYS A 11 3.15 -9.59 4.75
CA LYS A 11 3.51 -11.01 4.68
C LYS A 11 3.28 -11.59 3.29
N GLU A 12 2.16 -11.23 2.66
CA GLU A 12 1.85 -11.70 1.32
C GLU A 12 2.88 -11.21 0.30
N ILE A 13 3.21 -9.92 0.31
CA ILE A 13 4.22 -9.32 -0.57
C ILE A 13 5.60 -9.96 -0.33
N ALA A 14 6.03 -10.06 0.92
CA ALA A 14 7.32 -10.66 1.27
C ALA A 14 7.42 -12.16 0.95
N GLY A 15 6.29 -12.86 0.87
CA GLY A 15 6.18 -14.26 0.45
C GLY A 15 6.14 -14.43 -1.07
N THR A 16 5.47 -13.52 -1.78
CA THR A 16 5.25 -13.57 -3.23
C THR A 16 6.52 -13.33 -4.02
N PHE A 17 7.34 -12.34 -3.62
CA PHE A 17 8.51 -11.93 -4.39
C PHE A 17 9.78 -12.68 -3.97
N LYS A 18 10.26 -13.60 -4.83
CA LYS A 18 11.51 -14.35 -4.58
C LYS A 18 12.73 -13.43 -4.40
N ASN A 19 12.76 -12.32 -5.13
CA ASN A 19 13.82 -11.32 -5.10
C ASN A 19 13.76 -10.33 -3.92
N PHE A 20 12.82 -10.49 -2.99
CA PHE A 20 12.75 -9.64 -1.78
C PHE A 20 14.05 -9.70 -0.95
N GLY A 21 14.76 -10.82 -1.04
CA GLY A 21 15.98 -11.11 -0.30
C GLY A 21 15.74 -11.92 0.97
N GLY A 22 16.75 -11.93 1.85
CA GLY A 22 16.80 -12.78 3.04
C GLY A 22 15.79 -12.42 4.14
N LYS A 23 15.68 -13.30 5.14
CA LYS A 23 14.71 -13.18 6.26
C LYS A 23 14.75 -11.82 6.96
N LEU A 24 15.94 -11.25 7.19
CA LEU A 24 16.08 -9.95 7.84
C LEU A 24 15.45 -8.82 7.02
N LYS A 25 15.68 -8.77 5.70
CA LYS A 25 15.07 -7.74 4.83
C LYS A 25 13.54 -7.82 4.86
N ARG A 26 12.99 -9.04 4.85
CA ARG A 26 11.53 -9.27 4.95
C ARG A 26 10.96 -8.79 6.28
N LEU A 27 11.64 -9.07 7.39
CA LEU A 27 11.21 -8.59 8.72
C LEU A 27 11.25 -7.06 8.81
N VAL A 28 12.32 -6.44 8.32
CA VAL A 28 12.47 -4.97 8.29
C VAL A 28 11.39 -4.32 7.42
N PHE A 29 11.02 -4.95 6.31
CA PHE A 29 9.89 -4.51 5.49
C PHE A 29 8.56 -4.59 6.22
N ILE A 30 8.26 -5.73 6.86
CA ILE A 30 7.03 -5.90 7.64
C ILE A 30 6.97 -4.86 8.76
N ALA A 31 8.10 -4.60 9.44
CA ALA A 31 8.19 -3.54 10.45
C ALA A 31 7.87 -2.15 9.88
N GLY A 32 8.37 -1.85 8.68
CA GLY A 32 8.03 -0.62 7.96
C GLY A 32 6.53 -0.49 7.63
N CYS A 33 5.86 -1.58 7.28
CA CYS A 33 4.42 -1.57 6.98
C CYS A 33 3.53 -1.29 8.19
N ILE A 34 3.97 -1.65 9.40
CA ILE A 34 3.17 -1.50 10.63
C ILE A 34 3.53 -0.24 11.43
N ALA A 35 4.74 0.29 11.25
CA ALA A 35 5.26 1.40 12.04
C ALA A 35 4.40 2.68 12.02
N PRO A 36 3.78 3.10 10.89
CA PRO A 36 3.00 4.34 10.87
C PRO A 36 1.80 4.36 11.82
N ASP A 37 1.17 3.20 12.08
CA ASP A 37 0.03 3.07 13.00
C ASP A 37 0.43 3.10 14.47
N ILE A 38 1.65 2.68 14.80
CA ILE A 38 2.14 2.55 16.18
C ILE A 38 2.45 3.93 16.79
N ASN A 39 2.77 4.92 15.95
CA ASN A 39 3.07 6.26 16.40
C ASN A 39 1.82 7.17 16.26
N PRO A 40 1.18 7.60 17.37
CA PRO A 40 -0.07 8.37 17.31
C PRO A 40 0.06 9.74 16.64
N PHE A 41 1.26 10.33 16.60
CA PHE A 41 1.52 11.57 15.85
C PHE A 41 1.54 11.33 14.33
N THR A 42 1.98 10.17 13.86
CA THR A 42 1.88 9.76 12.46
C THR A 42 0.52 9.18 12.13
N TYR A 43 -0.20 8.61 13.09
CA TYR A 43 -1.58 8.16 12.89
C TYR A 43 -2.47 9.33 12.45
N ILE A 44 -2.49 10.44 13.20
CA ILE A 44 -3.39 11.57 12.87
C ILE A 44 -2.93 12.34 11.62
N LYS A 45 -1.63 12.68 11.50
CA LYS A 45 -1.11 13.42 10.34
C LYS A 45 -0.94 12.57 9.10
N GLY A 46 -0.48 11.33 9.25
CA GLY A 46 -0.27 10.37 8.16
C GLY A 46 -1.58 9.86 7.57
N HIS A 47 -2.70 9.84 8.31
CA HIS A 47 -4.00 9.60 7.69
C HIS A 47 -4.61 10.83 7.01
N MET A 48 -3.94 11.99 7.02
CA MET A 48 -4.36 13.12 6.19
C MET A 48 -4.04 12.85 4.72
N PHE A 49 -5.09 12.80 3.90
CA PHE A 49 -5.03 12.52 2.46
C PHE A 49 -3.92 13.31 1.72
N LYS A 50 -3.84 14.64 1.96
CA LYS A 50 -2.87 15.51 1.29
C LYS A 50 -1.42 15.17 1.68
N ASP A 51 -1.18 14.92 2.95
CA ASP A 51 0.15 14.65 3.48
C ASP A 51 0.68 13.30 2.95
N ARG A 52 -0.18 12.29 2.82
CA ARG A 52 0.19 11.00 2.19
C ARG A 52 0.60 11.16 0.75
N HIS A 53 -0.19 11.85 -0.07
CA HIS A 53 0.11 12.00 -1.49
C HIS A 53 1.42 12.77 -1.70
N GLN A 54 1.70 13.79 -0.88
CA GLN A 54 2.99 14.49 -0.90
C GLN A 54 4.16 13.58 -0.48
N PHE A 55 3.97 12.78 0.56
CA PHE A 55 4.97 11.79 0.99
C PHE A 55 5.27 10.79 -0.13
N LEU A 56 4.23 10.19 -0.73
CA LEU A 56 4.38 9.20 -1.81
C LEU A 56 5.06 9.81 -3.05
N ASP A 57 4.69 11.04 -3.43
CA ASP A 57 5.33 11.75 -4.55
C ASP A 57 6.82 12.00 -4.29
N SER A 58 7.18 12.43 -3.07
CA SER A 58 8.59 12.60 -2.66
C SER A 58 9.34 11.27 -2.70
N PHE A 59 8.70 10.20 -2.20
CA PHE A 59 9.27 8.86 -2.19
C PHE A 59 9.55 8.35 -3.61
N PHE A 60 8.57 8.44 -4.52
CA PHE A 60 8.72 8.03 -5.91
C PHE A 60 9.81 8.81 -6.66
N LYS A 61 9.98 10.11 -6.35
CA LYS A 61 11.07 10.93 -6.91
C LYS A 61 12.45 10.54 -6.38
N SER A 62 12.54 10.18 -5.10
CA SER A 62 13.83 9.89 -4.46
C SER A 62 14.49 8.60 -4.98
N GLY A 63 13.70 7.61 -5.41
CA GLY A 63 14.17 6.31 -5.91
C GLY A 63 14.90 5.44 -4.87
N LYS A 64 15.15 5.94 -3.66
CA LYS A 64 15.89 5.25 -2.60
C LYS A 64 14.95 4.38 -1.77
N THR A 65 15.09 3.07 -1.89
CA THR A 65 14.26 2.10 -1.18
C THR A 65 15.11 1.21 -0.28
N SER A 66 15.07 1.44 1.03
CA SER A 66 15.44 0.40 1.99
C SER A 66 14.22 -0.51 2.20
N PRO A 67 14.38 -1.74 2.70
CA PRO A 67 13.22 -2.59 3.02
C PRO A 67 12.24 -1.89 3.96
N TYR A 68 12.74 -1.12 4.93
CA TYR A 68 11.90 -0.35 5.87
C TYR A 68 11.12 0.75 5.15
N SER A 69 11.80 1.55 4.33
CA SER A 69 11.16 2.67 3.63
C SER A 69 10.15 2.20 2.58
N LEU A 70 10.43 1.06 1.91
CA LEU A 70 9.48 0.33 1.08
C LEU A 70 8.24 -0.09 1.89
N GLY A 71 8.42 -0.59 3.11
CA GLY A 71 7.30 -0.96 3.98
C GLY A 71 6.41 0.23 4.33
N VAL A 72 7.01 1.35 4.75
CA VAL A 72 6.29 2.59 5.04
C VAL A 72 5.52 3.11 3.82
N MET A 73 6.11 3.02 2.63
CA MET A 73 5.42 3.40 1.40
C MET A 73 4.23 2.47 1.10
N ILE A 74 4.39 1.14 1.25
CA ILE A 74 3.30 0.18 1.03
C ILE A 74 2.13 0.42 1.99
N HIS A 75 2.41 0.77 3.25
CA HIS A 75 1.40 1.20 4.20
C HIS A 75 0.56 2.36 3.66
N TYR A 76 1.22 3.46 3.26
CA TYR A 76 0.50 4.65 2.78
C TYR A 76 -0.21 4.42 1.44
N ILE A 77 0.28 3.53 0.60
CA ILE A 77 -0.44 3.10 -0.60
C ILE A 77 -1.73 2.38 -0.21
N GLY A 78 -1.69 1.40 0.70
CA GLY A 78 -2.89 0.69 1.16
C GLY A 78 -3.94 1.62 1.75
N ASP A 79 -3.49 2.59 2.55
CA ASP A 79 -4.35 3.62 3.11
C ASP A 79 -4.98 4.54 2.05
N SER A 80 -4.24 4.92 0.99
CA SER A 80 -4.82 5.69 -0.11
C SER A 80 -5.97 4.96 -0.83
N PHE A 81 -6.02 3.62 -0.76
CA PHE A 81 -7.10 2.80 -1.29
C PHE A 81 -8.11 2.31 -0.24
N THR A 82 -8.15 2.97 0.93
CA THR A 82 -9.16 2.75 1.98
C THR A 82 -10.17 3.89 2.00
N PHE A 83 -11.47 3.61 1.83
CA PHE A 83 -12.47 4.68 1.60
C PHE A 83 -12.46 5.79 2.67
N PRO A 84 -12.49 5.49 3.98
CA PRO A 84 -12.42 6.52 5.02
C PRO A 84 -11.22 7.48 4.95
N HIS A 85 -10.14 7.09 4.26
CA HIS A 85 -8.93 7.89 4.18
C HIS A 85 -8.92 8.87 3.01
N ASN A 86 -9.99 8.91 2.21
CA ASN A 86 -10.10 9.74 1.01
C ASN A 86 -11.00 10.96 1.25
N SER A 87 -10.83 12.01 0.43
CA SER A 87 -11.55 13.28 0.58
C SER A 87 -13.07 13.19 0.57
N ASP A 88 -13.60 12.13 -0.06
CA ASP A 88 -15.03 11.89 -0.23
C ASP A 88 -15.69 11.35 1.05
N PHE A 89 -14.89 10.82 1.99
CA PHE A 89 -15.42 10.39 3.27
C PHE A 89 -15.77 11.60 4.13
N LYS A 90 -17.05 11.72 4.51
CA LYS A 90 -17.59 12.79 5.35
C LYS A 90 -18.06 12.28 6.72
N GLY A 91 -17.74 11.03 7.05
CA GLY A 91 -18.15 10.40 8.29
C GLY A 91 -17.31 10.86 9.49
N THR A 92 -17.79 10.48 10.66
CA THR A 92 -17.16 10.65 11.97
C THR A 92 -16.01 9.66 12.16
N LEU A 93 -15.21 9.90 13.21
CA LEU A 93 -14.18 8.94 13.62
C LEU A 93 -14.76 7.57 13.98
N ASN A 94 -15.96 7.51 14.56
CA ASN A 94 -16.61 6.25 14.90
C ASN A 94 -16.98 5.45 13.65
N GLU A 95 -17.54 6.11 12.63
CA GLU A 95 -17.87 5.48 11.34
C GLU A 95 -16.60 5.01 10.61
N HIS A 96 -15.50 5.75 10.72
CA HIS A 96 -14.19 5.32 10.21
C HIS A 96 -13.74 4.02 10.88
N LEU A 97 -13.76 3.97 12.22
CA LEU A 97 -13.36 2.79 12.99
C LEU A 97 -14.26 1.59 12.69
N GLU A 98 -15.58 1.81 12.58
CA GLU A 98 -16.53 0.78 12.18
C GLU A 98 -16.23 0.24 10.78
N TYR A 99 -15.95 1.13 9.81
CA TYR A 99 -15.59 0.74 8.46
C TYR A 99 -14.32 -0.12 8.46
N GLU A 100 -13.28 0.26 9.19
CA GLU A 100 -12.04 -0.51 9.27
C GLU A 100 -12.23 -1.86 9.97
N ASN A 101 -13.14 -1.98 10.95
CA ASN A 101 -13.53 -3.28 11.52
C ASN A 101 -14.15 -4.21 10.46
N ARG A 102 -15.03 -3.66 9.61
CA ARG A 102 -15.68 -4.41 8.54
C ARG A 102 -14.67 -4.79 7.46
N LEU A 103 -13.79 -3.87 7.07
CA LEU A 103 -12.71 -4.11 6.11
C LEU A 103 -11.76 -5.22 6.61
N HIS A 104 -11.36 -5.17 7.88
CA HIS A 104 -10.52 -6.19 8.51
C HIS A 104 -11.13 -7.59 8.42
N SER A 105 -12.44 -7.71 8.72
CA SER A 105 -13.16 -8.97 8.60
C SER A 105 -13.16 -9.50 7.17
N PHE A 106 -13.27 -8.60 6.20
CA PHE A 106 -13.28 -8.93 4.77
C PHE A 106 -11.88 -9.35 4.26
N ILE A 107 -10.82 -8.68 4.71
CA ILE A 107 -9.42 -9.03 4.40
C ILE A 107 -9.05 -10.40 4.98
N ASN A 108 -9.43 -10.68 6.23
CA ASN A 108 -9.15 -11.98 6.87
C ASN A 108 -9.83 -13.17 6.17
N SER A 109 -10.94 -12.94 5.47
CA SER A 109 -11.71 -14.03 4.85
C SER A 109 -11.02 -14.62 3.61
N ASP A 110 -10.56 -13.79 2.69
CA ASP A 110 -9.74 -14.18 1.53
C ASP A 110 -9.26 -12.91 0.82
N PHE A 111 -8.01 -12.51 1.09
CA PHE A 111 -7.43 -11.33 0.47
C PHE A 111 -6.88 -11.62 -0.94
N LYS A 112 -6.48 -12.87 -1.21
CA LYS A 112 -5.83 -13.26 -2.48
C LYS A 112 -6.80 -13.37 -3.64
N ARG A 113 -8.09 -13.61 -3.40
CA ARG A 113 -9.11 -13.61 -4.48
C ARG A 113 -9.16 -12.33 -5.31
N PHE A 114 -8.59 -11.24 -4.80
CA PHE A 114 -8.52 -9.94 -5.47
C PHE A 114 -7.31 -9.78 -6.41
N ALA A 115 -6.39 -10.74 -6.43
CA ALA A 115 -5.27 -10.76 -7.36
C ALA A 115 -5.75 -10.76 -8.83
N GLY A 116 -5.13 -9.93 -9.66
CA GLY A 116 -5.36 -9.90 -11.11
C GLY A 116 -6.74 -9.39 -11.55
N LYS A 117 -7.52 -8.75 -10.66
CA LYS A 117 -8.87 -8.24 -10.98
C LYS A 117 -8.89 -6.84 -11.59
N ILE A 118 -7.74 -6.19 -11.72
CA ILE A 118 -7.59 -4.85 -12.28
C ILE A 118 -6.54 -4.94 -13.39
N LYS A 119 -6.85 -4.36 -14.55
CA LYS A 119 -5.91 -4.32 -15.68
C LYS A 119 -4.81 -3.33 -15.38
N ILE A 120 -3.56 -3.77 -15.48
CA ILE A 120 -2.40 -2.95 -15.14
C ILE A 120 -1.76 -2.39 -16.41
N PRO A 121 -1.67 -1.06 -16.57
CA PRO A 121 -0.91 -0.46 -17.66
C PRO A 121 0.59 -0.77 -17.52
N GLU A 122 1.18 -1.47 -18.49
CA GLU A 122 2.56 -1.94 -18.41
C GLU A 122 3.61 -0.81 -18.45
N LYS A 123 3.34 0.25 -19.22
CA LYS A 123 4.35 1.28 -19.56
C LYS A 123 4.44 2.47 -18.60
N LEU A 124 3.57 2.54 -17.58
CA LEU A 124 3.56 3.66 -16.64
C LEU A 124 4.75 3.59 -15.67
N SER A 125 5.30 4.75 -15.31
CA SER A 125 6.14 4.85 -14.11
C SER A 125 5.36 4.46 -12.86
N ILE A 126 6.05 4.19 -11.75
CA ILE A 126 5.39 3.79 -10.50
C ILE A 126 4.45 4.89 -9.98
N SER A 127 4.85 6.16 -10.10
CA SER A 127 4.02 7.30 -9.70
C SER A 127 2.78 7.45 -10.60
N GLU A 128 2.94 7.32 -11.92
CA GLU A 128 1.81 7.35 -12.85
C GLU A 128 0.85 6.19 -12.64
N LEU A 129 1.37 4.98 -12.38
CA LEU A 129 0.55 3.82 -12.05
C LEU A 129 -0.28 4.08 -10.79
N PHE A 130 0.36 4.52 -9.70
CA PHE A 130 -0.33 4.83 -8.45
C PHE A 130 -1.45 5.86 -8.67
N ARG A 131 -1.15 6.97 -9.36
CA ARG A 131 -2.13 8.03 -9.65
C ARG A 131 -3.28 7.55 -10.52
N THR A 132 -2.98 6.76 -11.55
CA THR A 132 -4.01 6.19 -12.45
C THR A 132 -4.96 5.29 -11.67
N LEU A 133 -4.42 4.34 -10.91
CA LEU A 133 -5.23 3.45 -10.09
C LEU A 133 -6.04 4.23 -9.04
N HIS A 134 -5.46 5.25 -8.42
CA HIS A 134 -6.13 6.05 -7.40
C HIS A 134 -7.26 6.91 -7.98
N ASP A 135 -7.08 7.49 -9.16
CA ASP A 135 -8.13 8.20 -9.88
C ASP A 135 -9.30 7.27 -10.28
N GLU A 136 -9.01 6.07 -10.77
CA GLU A 136 -10.04 5.07 -11.07
C GLU A 136 -10.79 4.64 -9.80
N TYR A 137 -10.05 4.35 -8.72
CA TYR A 137 -10.61 3.96 -7.43
C TYR A 137 -11.55 5.04 -6.84
N THR A 138 -11.12 6.30 -6.86
CA THR A 138 -11.92 7.42 -6.33
C THR A 138 -13.15 7.72 -7.17
N LYS A 139 -13.17 7.35 -8.46
CA LYS A 139 -14.39 7.40 -9.30
C LYS A 139 -15.28 6.16 -9.18
N GLY A 140 -14.74 5.06 -8.66
CA GLY A 140 -15.42 3.78 -8.51
C GLY A 140 -16.36 3.67 -7.30
N ALA A 141 -16.87 2.46 -7.09
CA ALA A 141 -17.79 2.13 -6.00
C ALA A 141 -17.10 2.20 -4.61
N LYS A 142 -17.78 2.77 -3.62
CA LYS A 142 -17.30 2.90 -2.24
C LYS A 142 -17.69 1.67 -1.41
N THR A 143 -17.03 0.55 -1.71
CA THR A 143 -17.36 -0.76 -1.14
C THR A 143 -16.10 -1.46 -0.64
N LEU A 144 -16.24 -2.30 0.37
CA LEU A 144 -15.14 -3.11 0.91
C LEU A 144 -14.47 -3.97 -0.17
N GLU A 145 -15.25 -4.46 -1.14
CA GLU A 145 -14.72 -5.23 -2.26
C GLU A 145 -13.82 -4.40 -3.15
N ASN A 146 -14.26 -3.18 -3.50
CA ASN A 146 -13.46 -2.30 -4.33
C ASN A 146 -12.18 -1.85 -3.61
N ASP A 147 -12.27 -1.53 -2.31
CA ASP A 147 -11.10 -1.22 -1.48
C ASP A 147 -10.11 -2.38 -1.52
N CYS A 148 -10.53 -3.62 -1.21
CA CYS A 148 -9.62 -4.76 -1.23
C CYS A 148 -9.02 -5.04 -2.61
N ARG A 149 -9.79 -4.86 -3.70
CA ARG A 149 -9.28 -4.98 -5.08
C ARG A 149 -8.13 -4.03 -5.35
N TYR A 150 -8.32 -2.76 -5.02
CA TYR A 150 -7.32 -1.73 -5.29
C TYR A 150 -6.14 -1.77 -4.30
N ILE A 151 -6.40 -2.00 -3.01
CA ILE A 151 -5.34 -2.20 -1.99
C ILE A 151 -4.40 -3.32 -2.43
N TYR A 152 -4.95 -4.51 -2.71
CA TYR A 152 -4.14 -5.67 -3.08
C TYR A 152 -3.34 -5.38 -4.35
N THR A 153 -4.02 -4.93 -5.39
CA THR A 153 -3.42 -4.69 -6.71
C THR A 153 -2.33 -3.64 -6.63
N ALA A 154 -2.62 -2.46 -6.09
CA ALA A 154 -1.67 -1.34 -6.08
C ALA A 154 -0.43 -1.69 -5.26
N CYS A 155 -0.59 -2.26 -4.07
CA CYS A 155 0.53 -2.61 -3.21
C CYS A 155 1.41 -3.71 -3.81
N VAL A 156 0.81 -4.78 -4.38
CA VAL A 156 1.59 -5.86 -5.00
C VAL A 156 2.31 -5.38 -6.26
N GLU A 157 1.64 -4.63 -7.13
CA GLU A 157 2.24 -4.12 -8.37
C GLU A 157 3.37 -3.11 -8.11
N VAL A 158 3.14 -2.15 -7.20
CA VAL A 158 4.16 -1.16 -6.85
C VAL A 158 5.37 -1.84 -6.19
N ALA A 159 5.15 -2.76 -5.24
CA ALA A 159 6.23 -3.53 -4.63
C ALA A 159 7.03 -4.31 -5.69
N GLY A 160 6.33 -5.01 -6.59
CA GLY A 160 6.96 -5.79 -7.65
C GLY A 160 7.82 -4.95 -8.59
N ARG A 161 7.34 -3.76 -9.00
CA ARG A 161 8.10 -2.84 -9.87
C ARG A 161 9.34 -2.29 -9.18
N LEU A 162 9.26 -1.91 -7.89
CA LEU A 162 10.40 -1.40 -7.13
C LEU A 162 11.45 -2.47 -6.89
N LEU A 163 11.05 -3.68 -6.52
CA LEU A 163 11.99 -4.79 -6.33
C LEU A 163 12.73 -5.11 -7.64
N LYS A 164 12.03 -5.16 -8.78
CA LYS A 164 12.64 -5.34 -10.11
C LYS A 164 13.61 -4.20 -10.48
N GLN A 165 13.28 -2.95 -10.14
CA GLN A 165 14.18 -1.81 -10.38
C GLN A 165 15.46 -1.91 -9.54
N SER A 166 15.35 -2.33 -8.28
CA SER A 166 16.51 -2.50 -7.39
C SER A 166 17.49 -3.59 -7.86
N GLU A 167 16.99 -4.65 -8.50
CA GLU A 167 17.83 -5.68 -9.13
C GLU A 167 18.61 -5.14 -10.32
N LYS A 168 17.94 -4.40 -11.22
CA LYS A 168 18.60 -3.83 -12.41
C LYS A 168 19.74 -2.88 -12.05
N ILE A 169 19.56 -2.07 -11.00
CA ILE A 169 20.62 -1.17 -10.50
C ILE A 169 21.80 -1.98 -9.93
N SER A 170 21.52 -3.07 -9.21
CA SER A 170 22.58 -3.91 -8.62
C SER A 170 23.43 -4.62 -9.68
N VAL A 171 22.84 -5.00 -10.81
CA VAL A 171 23.55 -5.66 -11.93
C VAL A 171 24.34 -4.65 -12.77
N ALA A 172 23.87 -3.41 -12.91
CA ALA A 172 24.54 -2.38 -13.73
C ALA A 172 25.81 -1.77 -13.07
N VAL A 173 26.10 -2.13 -11.81
CA VAL A 173 27.23 -1.59 -11.03
C VAL A 173 28.29 -2.68 -10.75
N GLN A 174 28.13 -3.88 -11.34
CA GLN A 174 29.13 -4.95 -11.38
C GLN A 174 29.82 -4.98 -12.74
#